data_AF-A0A924XK94-F1
#
_entry.id   AF-A0A924XK94-F1
#
_cell.length_a   1.000
_cell.length_b   1.000
_cell.length_c   1.000
_cell.angle_alpha   90.00
_cell.angle_beta   90.00
_cell.angle_gamma   90.00
#
_symmetry.space_group_name_H-M   'P 1'
#
loop_
_entity.id
_entity.type
_entity.pdbx_description
1 polymer ?
#
loop_
_entity_poly.entity_id
_entity_poly.type
_entity_poly.pdbx_seq_one_letter_code
_entity_poly.pdbx_strand_id
1 'polypeptide(L)'
;MQPIFELDTPLTGFDETVLPNWLMVPLDENKTIFLRNGEGMIVTSVNPRIADVSIIDPILASGANGRRTLSIKGNMHGHTFIEVRDVQKRLKARLEVAVKKQKTVTLAFNFVEDNAGHKTNRKPDQDVDPWIEALNNIIYTPQTNVVFIKHSVRWVKVNANLGNVVGADKRRKWNVEEWISVVAQKDKTADINLFFVWELDFNSKADNVEGGEINKDCLIEDNLVADKTGVTVIAHEIGHALGVPGESHYYKNRNAAGLMFHQATGGFRIGKVHANMINR
;
A
#
# COMPACT_ATOMS: atom_id res chain seq x y z
N MET A 1 21.92 8.81 26.16
CA MET A 1 20.58 8.80 25.51
C MET A 1 20.38 7.47 24.81
N GLN A 2 19.13 7.03 24.60
CA GLN A 2 18.87 5.78 23.88
C GLN A 2 18.93 6.02 22.37
N PRO A 3 19.60 5.15 21.59
CA PRO A 3 19.63 5.25 20.14
C PRO A 3 18.25 5.06 19.53
N ILE A 4 17.94 5.84 18.49
CA ILE A 4 16.64 5.84 17.81
C ILE A 4 16.87 5.73 16.31
N PHE A 5 16.20 4.78 15.67
CA PHE A 5 16.12 4.70 14.21
C PHE A 5 15.04 5.64 13.69
N GLU A 6 15.30 6.32 12.59
CA GLU A 6 14.34 7.22 11.95
C GLU A 6 14.53 7.26 10.43
N LEU A 7 13.50 7.69 9.72
CA LEU A 7 13.53 7.89 8.28
C LEU A 7 14.07 9.26 7.88
N ASP A 8 14.56 9.32 6.64
CA ASP A 8 14.75 10.59 5.92
C ASP A 8 13.46 11.04 5.23
N THR A 9 12.78 10.09 4.57
CA THR A 9 11.60 10.35 3.74
C THR A 9 10.44 9.47 4.21
N PRO A 10 9.23 10.03 4.39
CA PRO A 10 8.05 9.25 4.76
C PRO A 10 7.70 8.22 3.66
N LEU A 11 6.88 7.22 4.01
CA LEU A 11 6.35 6.23 3.06
C LEU A 11 7.43 5.39 2.36
N THR A 12 8.53 5.09 3.04
CA THR A 12 9.65 4.29 2.48
C THR A 12 9.77 2.91 3.14
N GLY A 13 8.68 2.38 3.70
CA GLY A 13 8.63 1.02 4.24
C GLY A 13 9.21 0.86 5.63
N PHE A 14 9.40 1.96 6.38
CA PHE A 14 9.72 1.93 7.80
C PHE A 14 8.47 2.08 8.65
N ASP A 15 8.38 1.24 9.68
CA ASP A 15 7.30 1.23 10.63
C ASP A 15 7.86 1.41 12.05
N GLU A 16 7.71 2.64 12.57
CA GLU A 16 8.07 3.01 13.95
C GLU A 16 6.98 2.68 14.97
N THR A 17 5.81 2.23 14.53
CA THR A 17 4.67 1.95 15.43
C THR A 17 4.71 0.52 16.00
N VAL A 18 5.69 -0.27 15.58
CA VAL A 18 5.94 -1.64 16.05
C VAL A 18 7.27 -1.70 16.80
N LEU A 19 7.37 -2.64 17.76
CA LEU A 19 8.60 -2.85 18.53
C LEU A 19 9.11 -4.30 18.35
N PRO A 20 10.37 -4.50 17.91
CA PRO A 20 11.29 -3.49 17.39
C PRO A 20 10.72 -2.78 16.15
N ASN A 21 11.19 -1.55 15.87
CA ASN A 21 10.86 -0.85 14.63
C ASN A 21 11.19 -1.77 13.44
N TRP A 22 10.49 -1.58 12.33
CA TRP A 22 10.61 -2.45 11.17
C TRP A 22 10.97 -1.66 9.91
N LEU A 23 11.75 -2.27 9.03
CA LEU A 23 12.10 -1.73 7.71
C LEU A 23 11.97 -2.81 6.63
N MET A 24 11.17 -2.54 5.60
CA MET A 24 11.21 -3.25 4.34
C MET A 24 12.45 -2.83 3.55
N VAL A 25 13.23 -3.76 3.01
CA VAL A 25 14.34 -3.46 2.08
C VAL A 25 14.15 -4.30 0.80
N PRO A 26 14.20 -3.71 -0.40
CA PRO A 26 14.16 -4.49 -1.63
C PRO A 26 15.41 -5.37 -1.76
N LEU A 27 15.24 -6.58 -2.29
CA LEU A 27 16.37 -7.45 -2.61
C LEU A 27 17.29 -6.76 -3.64
N ASP A 28 18.60 -6.86 -3.41
CA ASP A 28 19.68 -6.28 -4.22
C ASP A 28 19.75 -4.74 -4.25
N GLU A 29 18.92 -4.06 -3.46
CA GLU A 29 18.92 -2.60 -3.31
C GLU A 29 19.33 -2.15 -1.90
N ASN A 30 19.48 -0.84 -1.75
CA ASN A 30 19.79 -0.19 -0.48
C ASN A 30 18.63 0.68 -0.01
N LYS A 31 18.42 0.72 1.30
CA LYS A 31 17.66 1.80 1.93
C LYS A 31 18.54 2.58 2.89
N THR A 32 18.35 3.89 2.88
CA THR A 32 19.01 4.80 3.80
C THR A 32 18.06 5.12 4.96
N ILE A 33 18.56 4.99 6.19
CA ILE A 33 17.88 5.44 7.40
C ILE A 33 18.89 6.18 8.29
N PHE A 34 18.39 6.90 9.29
CA PHE A 34 19.26 7.53 10.27
C PHE A 34 19.20 6.82 11.63
N LEU A 35 20.31 6.93 12.34
CA LEU A 35 20.44 6.53 13.74
C LEU A 35 20.83 7.76 14.55
N ARG A 36 19.91 8.23 15.40
CA ARG A 36 20.20 9.30 16.37
C ARG A 36 20.70 8.73 17.70
N ASN A 37 21.50 9.51 18.42
CA ASN A 37 22.08 9.17 19.72
C ASN A 37 22.89 7.86 19.69
N GLY A 38 23.55 7.59 18.56
CA GLY A 38 24.27 6.35 18.26
C GLY A 38 25.79 6.54 18.19
N GLU A 39 26.30 7.66 18.71
CA GLU A 39 27.71 8.05 18.67
C GLU A 39 28.55 7.02 19.42
N GLY A 40 29.66 6.60 18.82
CA GLY A 40 30.55 5.59 19.41
C GLY A 40 29.94 4.20 19.60
N MET A 41 28.67 4.00 19.20
CA MET A 41 28.02 2.69 19.28
C MET A 41 28.38 1.81 18.08
N ILE A 42 28.40 0.51 18.33
CA ILE A 42 28.65 -0.51 17.32
C ILE A 42 27.32 -0.84 16.65
N VAL A 43 27.27 -0.75 15.32
CA VAL A 43 26.08 -1.09 14.52
C VAL A 43 26.42 -2.32 13.69
N THR A 44 25.65 -3.39 13.83
CA THR A 44 25.91 -4.68 13.16
C THR A 44 24.63 -5.33 12.69
N SER A 45 24.69 -6.02 11.56
CA SER A 45 23.64 -6.97 11.18
C SER A 45 23.84 -8.30 11.90
N VAL A 46 22.74 -8.88 12.41
CA VAL A 46 22.72 -10.22 13.01
C VAL A 46 22.97 -11.30 11.95
N ASN A 47 22.51 -11.06 10.72
CA ASN A 47 22.74 -11.96 9.59
C ASN A 47 23.02 -11.14 8.31
N PRO A 48 24.30 -10.82 8.04
CA PRO A 48 24.72 -10.07 6.85
C PRO A 48 24.37 -10.73 5.52
N ARG A 49 24.12 -12.06 5.52
CA ARG A 49 23.67 -12.75 4.30
C ARG A 49 22.27 -12.31 3.88
N ILE A 50 21.42 -11.92 4.82
CA ILE A 50 20.07 -11.41 4.54
C ILE A 50 20.13 -9.91 4.28
N ALA A 51 20.62 -9.13 5.23
CA ALA A 51 20.83 -7.70 5.03
C ALA A 51 22.13 -7.26 5.68
N ASP A 52 22.90 -6.43 4.98
CA ASP A 52 24.13 -5.83 5.50
C ASP A 52 23.91 -4.36 5.86
N VAL A 53 24.73 -3.83 6.77
CA VAL A 53 24.64 -2.44 7.21
C VAL A 53 26.00 -1.76 7.12
N SER A 54 26.04 -0.60 6.49
CA SER A 54 27.21 0.27 6.42
C SER A 54 26.87 1.68 6.90
N ILE A 55 27.87 2.41 7.36
CA ILE A 55 27.74 3.81 7.76
C ILE A 55 28.30 4.64 6.62
N ILE A 56 27.44 5.44 5.96
CA ILE A 56 27.84 6.21 4.76
C ILE A 56 28.62 7.46 5.18
N ASP A 57 28.20 8.13 6.27
CA ASP A 57 28.83 9.36 6.75
C ASP A 57 29.42 9.18 8.15
N PRO A 58 30.68 8.72 8.27
CA PRO A 58 31.35 8.64 9.57
C PRO A 58 31.74 10.03 10.13
N ILE A 59 31.72 11.09 9.31
CA ILE A 59 32.37 12.38 9.59
C ILE A 59 31.52 13.37 10.40
N LEU A 60 30.22 13.13 10.60
CA LEU A 60 29.40 13.92 11.54
C LEU A 60 29.49 13.42 13.00
N ALA A 61 30.55 12.65 13.33
CA ALA A 61 30.86 12.22 14.69
C ALA A 61 31.12 13.38 15.69
N SER A 62 31.14 14.64 15.23
CA SER A 62 31.40 15.81 16.09
C SER A 62 30.61 17.09 15.80
N GLY A 63 29.61 17.10 14.90
CA GLY A 63 28.90 18.34 14.56
C GLY A 63 27.44 18.15 14.14
N ALA A 64 26.52 18.64 14.97
CA ALA A 64 25.06 18.64 14.85
C ALA A 64 24.34 17.30 15.15
N ASN A 65 24.00 17.11 16.43
CA ASN A 65 22.93 16.25 16.95
C ASN A 65 23.15 14.72 17.03
N GLY A 66 24.35 14.21 16.79
CA GLY A 66 24.60 12.78 17.00
C GLY A 66 23.72 11.90 16.10
N ARG A 67 23.76 12.16 14.79
CA ARG A 67 22.98 11.45 13.78
C ARG A 67 23.94 10.75 12.82
N ARG A 68 23.74 9.45 12.60
CA ARG A 68 24.53 8.64 11.66
C ARG A 68 23.66 8.17 10.51
N THR A 69 24.14 8.33 9.29
CA THR A 69 23.49 7.79 8.08
C THR A 69 23.86 6.32 7.94
N LEU A 70 22.85 5.43 7.94
CA LEU A 70 23.02 4.00 7.73
C LEU A 70 22.51 3.63 6.33
N SER A 71 23.33 2.91 5.56
CA SER A 71 22.87 2.17 4.39
C SER A 71 22.56 0.74 4.81
N ILE A 72 21.37 0.25 4.49
CA ILE A 72 21.00 -1.15 4.69
C ILE A 72 20.79 -1.78 3.33
N LYS A 73 21.64 -2.73 2.98
CA LYS A 73 21.58 -3.47 1.71
C LYS A 73 20.83 -4.78 1.89
N GLY A 74 19.83 -5.04 1.05
CA GLY A 74 19.17 -6.34 0.98
C GLY A 74 19.98 -7.33 0.13
N ASN A 75 20.48 -8.41 0.71
CA ASN A 75 21.34 -9.39 0.01
C ASN A 75 20.64 -10.72 -0.26
N MET A 76 19.71 -11.13 0.61
CA MET A 76 18.94 -12.37 0.46
C MET A 76 17.55 -12.17 1.04
N HIS A 77 16.54 -12.70 0.34
CA HIS A 77 15.18 -12.69 0.83
C HIS A 77 15.07 -13.35 2.21
N GLY A 78 14.43 -12.68 3.16
CA GLY A 78 14.25 -13.17 4.52
C GLY A 78 14.17 -12.04 5.54
N HIS A 79 14.31 -12.40 6.81
CA HIS A 79 14.25 -11.46 7.93
C HIS A 79 15.53 -11.51 8.74
N THR A 80 16.02 -10.35 9.15
CA THR A 80 17.18 -10.21 10.05
C THR A 80 16.98 -8.99 10.95
N PHE A 81 17.99 -8.68 11.75
CA PHE A 81 17.99 -7.51 12.60
C PHE A 81 19.27 -6.72 12.44
N ILE A 82 19.14 -5.39 12.48
CA ILE A 82 20.25 -4.48 12.73
C ILE A 82 20.22 -4.13 14.20
N GLU A 83 21.36 -4.33 14.87
CA GLU A 83 21.52 -4.08 16.29
C GLU A 83 22.49 -2.94 16.53
N VAL A 84 22.16 -2.12 17.52
CA VAL A 84 23.02 -1.05 18.02
C VAL A 84 23.44 -1.43 19.43
N ARG A 85 24.76 -1.54 19.65
CA ARG A 85 25.36 -1.97 20.90
C ARG A 85 26.34 -0.93 21.42
N ASP A 86 26.42 -0.76 22.73
CA ASP A 86 27.47 0.06 23.33
C ASP A 86 28.84 -0.65 23.29
N VAL A 87 29.89 0.04 23.74
CA VAL A 87 31.26 -0.50 23.78
C VAL A 87 31.40 -1.71 24.71
N GLN A 88 30.48 -1.89 25.67
CA GLN A 88 30.38 -3.10 26.51
C GLN A 88 29.51 -4.20 25.85
N LYS A 89 29.19 -4.08 24.56
CA LYS A 89 28.37 -5.01 23.77
C LYS A 89 26.92 -5.15 24.24
N ARG A 90 26.41 -4.26 25.09
CA ARG A 90 25.01 -4.28 25.55
C ARG A 90 24.10 -3.73 24.45
N LEU A 91 23.02 -4.44 24.15
CA LEU A 91 22.01 -4.00 23.17
C LEU A 91 21.32 -2.72 23.65
N LYS A 92 21.22 -1.72 22.76
CA LYS A 92 20.62 -0.40 23.04
C LYS A 92 19.43 -0.09 22.14
N ALA A 93 19.47 -0.53 20.88
CA ALA A 93 18.35 -0.49 19.96
C ALA A 93 18.44 -1.65 18.98
N ARG A 94 17.30 -2.00 18.39
CA ARG A 94 17.16 -3.06 17.41
C ARG A 94 16.14 -2.65 16.36
N LEU A 95 16.49 -2.88 15.10
CA LEU A 95 15.62 -2.71 13.94
C LEU A 95 15.41 -4.09 13.32
N GLU A 96 14.16 -4.47 13.08
CA GLU A 96 13.85 -5.62 12.24
C GLU A 96 13.91 -5.21 10.77
N VAL A 97 14.60 -6.00 9.97
CA VAL A 97 14.71 -5.79 8.52
C VAL A 97 14.08 -6.99 7.81
N ALA A 98 13.15 -6.72 6.91
CA ALA A 98 12.58 -7.70 6.00
C ALA A 98 13.05 -7.41 4.57
N VAL A 99 13.83 -8.32 4.01
CA VAL A 99 14.28 -8.23 2.62
C VAL A 99 13.29 -8.95 1.72
N LYS A 100 12.65 -8.20 0.82
CA LYS A 100 11.58 -8.72 -0.05
C LYS A 100 12.01 -8.72 -1.50
N LYS A 101 11.68 -9.81 -2.22
CA LYS A 101 11.78 -9.84 -3.68
C LYS A 101 10.75 -8.89 -4.28
N GLN A 102 11.06 -8.33 -5.45
CA GLN A 102 10.07 -7.56 -6.19
C GLN A 102 8.94 -8.49 -6.62
N LYS A 103 7.71 -8.08 -6.34
CA LYS A 103 6.50 -8.73 -6.85
C LYS A 103 5.85 -7.82 -7.88
N THR A 104 5.58 -8.36 -9.06
CA THR A 104 4.86 -7.64 -10.11
C THR A 104 3.39 -8.03 -10.10
N VAL A 105 2.50 -7.05 -10.20
CA VAL A 105 1.04 -7.26 -10.21
C VAL A 105 0.46 -6.52 -11.42
N THR A 106 -0.32 -7.23 -12.22
CA THR A 106 -0.98 -6.68 -13.41
C THR A 106 -2.37 -6.15 -13.08
N LEU A 107 -2.67 -4.93 -13.53
CA LEU A 107 -3.95 -4.27 -13.31
C LEU A 107 -4.73 -4.11 -14.63
N ALA A 108 -5.96 -4.61 -14.64
CA ALA A 108 -6.93 -4.32 -15.69
C ALA A 108 -7.89 -3.21 -15.25
N PHE A 109 -8.01 -2.16 -16.06
CA PHE A 109 -8.88 -1.02 -15.85
C PHE A 109 -10.11 -1.14 -16.77
N ASN A 110 -11.28 -1.33 -16.18
CA ASN A 110 -12.56 -1.56 -16.85
C ASN A 110 -13.49 -0.38 -16.59
N PHE A 111 -13.75 0.42 -17.61
CA PHE A 111 -14.65 1.58 -17.54
C PHE A 111 -16.04 1.10 -17.92
N VAL A 112 -16.97 1.12 -16.97
CA VAL A 112 -18.25 0.43 -17.11
C VAL A 112 -19.28 1.34 -17.77
N GLU A 113 -19.99 0.78 -18.75
CA GLU A 113 -21.26 1.29 -19.25
C GLU A 113 -22.33 0.19 -19.22
N ASP A 114 -23.59 0.57 -19.11
CA ASP A 114 -24.73 -0.34 -19.14
C ASP A 114 -25.56 -0.19 -20.43
N ASN A 115 -26.66 -0.94 -20.58
CA ASN A 115 -27.50 -0.84 -21.77
C ASN A 115 -28.62 0.21 -21.69
N ALA A 116 -28.75 0.88 -20.54
CA ALA A 116 -29.71 1.96 -20.30
C ALA A 116 -29.08 3.36 -20.48
N GLY A 117 -27.76 3.42 -20.75
CA GLY A 117 -27.04 4.65 -21.04
C GLY A 117 -26.27 5.22 -19.84
N HIS A 118 -26.21 4.50 -18.72
CA HIS A 118 -25.35 4.85 -17.61
C HIS A 118 -23.91 4.46 -17.90
N LYS A 119 -22.96 5.29 -17.48
CA LYS A 119 -21.53 5.03 -17.62
C LYS A 119 -20.72 5.87 -16.63
N THR A 120 -19.54 5.38 -16.26
CA THR A 120 -18.56 6.19 -15.53
C THR A 120 -18.16 7.45 -16.34
N ASN A 121 -17.88 8.52 -15.61
CA ASN A 121 -17.34 9.79 -16.12
C ASN A 121 -15.81 9.84 -16.09
N ARG A 122 -15.15 8.79 -15.55
CA ARG A 122 -13.69 8.64 -15.60
C ARG A 122 -13.20 8.58 -17.03
N LYS A 123 -11.99 9.06 -17.24
CA LYS A 123 -11.37 9.24 -18.56
C LYS A 123 -10.12 8.35 -18.63
N PRO A 124 -10.19 7.22 -19.35
CA PRO A 124 -9.08 6.27 -19.40
C PRO A 124 -7.73 6.89 -19.74
N ASP A 125 -7.72 7.81 -20.73
CA ASP A 125 -6.50 8.46 -21.22
C ASP A 125 -5.93 9.52 -20.27
N GLN A 126 -6.69 9.95 -19.26
CA GLN A 126 -6.28 10.98 -18.31
C GLN A 126 -5.98 10.40 -16.92
N ASP A 127 -6.68 9.35 -16.54
CA ASP A 127 -6.70 8.90 -15.16
C ASP A 127 -5.72 7.74 -14.88
N VAL A 128 -5.57 6.80 -15.83
CA VAL A 128 -4.89 5.52 -15.54
C VAL A 128 -3.40 5.66 -15.29
N ASP A 129 -2.69 6.44 -16.11
CA ASP A 129 -1.23 6.57 -15.97
C ASP A 129 -0.84 7.29 -14.67
N PRO A 130 -1.50 8.40 -14.26
CA PRO A 130 -1.28 8.99 -12.94
C PRO A 130 -1.55 8.03 -11.77
N TRP A 131 -2.57 7.16 -11.87
CA TRP A 131 -2.82 6.17 -10.83
C TRP A 131 -1.69 5.15 -10.72
N ILE A 132 -1.24 4.59 -11.86
CA ILE A 132 -0.11 3.66 -11.88
C ILE A 132 1.15 4.31 -11.32
N GLU A 133 1.42 5.56 -11.71
CA GLU A 133 2.56 6.32 -11.21
C GLU A 133 2.49 6.48 -9.69
N ALA A 134 1.36 6.92 -9.15
CA ALA A 134 1.18 7.10 -7.71
C ALA A 134 1.26 5.78 -6.93
N LEU A 135 0.65 4.70 -7.44
CA LEU A 135 0.76 3.36 -6.85
C LEU A 135 2.23 2.92 -6.78
N ASN A 136 3.01 3.14 -7.84
CA ASN A 136 4.40 2.69 -7.90
C ASN A 136 5.39 3.62 -7.21
N ASN A 137 5.21 4.93 -7.26
CA ASN A 137 6.22 5.89 -6.79
C ASN A 137 5.96 6.40 -5.37
N ILE A 138 4.70 6.35 -4.91
CA ILE A 138 4.29 6.95 -3.64
C ILE A 138 3.83 5.88 -2.66
N ILE A 139 2.98 4.95 -3.11
CA ILE A 139 2.20 4.11 -2.19
C ILE A 139 2.86 2.74 -1.98
N TYR A 140 2.99 1.90 -3.01
CA TYR A 140 3.29 0.48 -2.82
C TYR A 140 4.76 0.12 -2.97
N THR A 141 5.42 0.43 -4.09
CA THR A 141 6.81 -0.01 -4.33
C THR A 141 7.74 0.39 -3.19
N PRO A 142 7.73 1.67 -2.73
CA PRO A 142 8.68 2.10 -1.72
C PRO A 142 8.45 1.45 -0.35
N GLN A 143 7.24 0.95 -0.08
CA GLN A 143 6.80 0.41 1.21
C GLN A 143 6.72 -1.12 1.26
N THR A 144 6.50 -1.77 0.11
CA THR A 144 6.20 -3.20 0.02
C THR A 144 7.03 -3.95 -1.02
N ASN A 145 7.76 -3.27 -1.90
CA ASN A 145 8.43 -3.84 -3.07
C ASN A 145 7.48 -4.55 -4.06
N VAL A 146 6.25 -4.05 -4.16
CA VAL A 146 5.27 -4.45 -5.18
C VAL A 146 5.20 -3.39 -6.26
N VAL A 147 5.34 -3.81 -7.52
CA VAL A 147 5.25 -2.95 -8.70
C VAL A 147 4.00 -3.34 -9.49
N PHE A 148 3.20 -2.34 -9.85
CA PHE A 148 2.03 -2.51 -10.69
C PHE A 148 2.34 -2.21 -12.15
N ILE A 149 1.79 -3.04 -13.03
CA ILE A 149 1.87 -2.87 -14.47
C ILE A 149 0.46 -2.69 -15.02
N LYS A 150 0.28 -1.63 -15.81
CA LYS A 150 -0.92 -1.42 -16.62
C LYS A 150 -1.02 -2.54 -17.65
N HIS A 151 -2.01 -3.43 -17.48
CA HIS A 151 -2.20 -4.60 -18.35
C HIS A 151 -3.19 -4.31 -19.48
N SER A 152 -4.37 -3.83 -19.12
CA SER A 152 -5.41 -3.49 -20.08
C SER A 152 -6.20 -2.28 -19.62
N VAL A 153 -6.61 -1.44 -20.58
CA VAL A 153 -7.49 -0.29 -20.35
C VAL A 153 -8.61 -0.36 -21.37
N ARG A 154 -9.86 -0.51 -20.92
CA ARG A 154 -10.98 -0.68 -21.85
C ARG A 154 -12.32 -0.23 -21.27
N TRP A 155 -13.22 0.10 -22.19
CA TRP A 155 -14.64 0.16 -21.89
C TRP A 155 -15.24 -1.24 -21.87
N VAL A 156 -16.10 -1.52 -20.90
CA VAL A 156 -16.86 -2.77 -20.80
C VAL A 156 -18.34 -2.45 -20.72
N LYS A 157 -19.15 -3.22 -21.46
CA LYS A 157 -20.59 -3.04 -21.51
C LYS A 157 -21.29 -4.17 -20.77
N VAL A 158 -22.07 -3.82 -19.76
CA VAL A 158 -22.98 -4.76 -19.10
C VAL A 158 -24.31 -4.74 -19.82
N ASN A 159 -24.75 -5.89 -20.34
CA ASN A 159 -26.01 -6.00 -21.09
C ASN A 159 -27.23 -6.11 -20.16
N ALA A 160 -27.33 -5.20 -19.20
CA ALA A 160 -28.43 -5.02 -18.28
C ALA A 160 -28.56 -3.53 -17.94
N ASN A 161 -29.73 -3.14 -17.43
CA ASN A 161 -29.90 -1.84 -16.78
C ASN A 161 -29.52 -2.01 -15.32
N LEU A 162 -28.41 -1.39 -14.90
CA LEU A 162 -27.91 -1.48 -13.53
C LEU A 162 -28.51 -0.39 -12.62
N GLY A 163 -29.39 0.45 -13.15
CA GLY A 163 -30.04 1.53 -12.40
C GLY A 163 -29.10 2.72 -12.14
N ASN A 164 -29.56 3.67 -11.32
CA ASN A 164 -28.78 4.87 -11.01
C ASN A 164 -27.63 4.59 -10.03
N VAL A 165 -27.63 3.44 -9.35
CA VAL A 165 -26.68 3.08 -8.30
C VAL A 165 -26.35 1.61 -8.49
N VAL A 166 -25.07 1.28 -8.65
CA VAL A 166 -24.62 -0.12 -8.79
C VAL A 166 -24.49 -0.76 -7.41
N GLY A 167 -24.98 -1.99 -7.24
CA GLY A 167 -24.80 -2.77 -6.01
C GLY A 167 -25.92 -2.60 -4.98
N ALA A 168 -26.94 -1.79 -5.27
CA ALA A 168 -28.08 -1.54 -4.38
C ALA A 168 -29.36 -2.22 -4.89
N ASP A 169 -29.95 -3.13 -4.11
CA ASP A 169 -31.28 -3.66 -4.44
C ASP A 169 -32.40 -2.65 -4.09
N LYS A 170 -33.59 -2.82 -4.67
CA LYS A 170 -34.78 -1.96 -4.38
C LYS A 170 -35.18 -1.94 -2.89
N ARG A 171 -34.75 -2.94 -2.11
CA ARG A 171 -34.97 -3.07 -0.66
C ARG A 171 -33.73 -2.64 0.13
N ARG A 172 -32.77 -1.99 -0.52
CA ARG A 172 -31.62 -1.35 0.07
C ARG A 172 -30.64 -2.32 0.73
N LYS A 173 -30.48 -3.50 0.13
CA LYS A 173 -29.48 -4.51 0.49
C LYS A 173 -28.46 -4.65 -0.63
N TRP A 174 -27.27 -5.13 -0.27
CA TRP A 174 -26.24 -5.53 -1.23
C TRP A 174 -26.84 -6.42 -2.33
N ASN A 175 -26.76 -5.96 -3.58
CA ASN A 175 -27.18 -6.68 -4.76
C ASN A 175 -26.00 -7.47 -5.36
N VAL A 176 -25.86 -8.72 -4.93
CA VAL A 176 -24.78 -9.63 -5.41
C VAL A 176 -24.90 -9.87 -6.91
N GLU A 177 -26.10 -9.88 -7.47
CA GLU A 177 -26.32 -10.20 -8.89
C GLU A 177 -25.77 -9.11 -9.81
N GLU A 178 -25.98 -7.82 -9.45
CA GLU A 178 -25.40 -6.69 -10.17
C GLU A 178 -23.87 -6.73 -10.12
N TRP A 179 -23.29 -6.95 -8.93
CA TRP A 179 -21.85 -7.12 -8.77
C TRP A 179 -21.32 -8.21 -9.71
N ILE A 180 -21.94 -9.40 -9.68
CA ILE A 180 -21.56 -10.54 -10.54
C ILE A 180 -21.64 -10.16 -12.01
N SER A 181 -22.67 -9.43 -12.44
CA SER A 181 -22.85 -9.03 -13.83
C SER A 181 -21.74 -8.08 -14.34
N VAL A 182 -21.26 -7.18 -13.47
CA VAL A 182 -20.14 -6.26 -13.77
C VAL A 182 -18.84 -7.06 -13.87
N VAL A 183 -18.51 -7.84 -12.84
CA VAL A 183 -17.23 -8.58 -12.81
C VAL A 183 -17.17 -9.72 -13.83
N ALA A 184 -18.30 -10.13 -14.40
CA ALA A 184 -18.31 -11.05 -15.55
C ALA A 184 -17.56 -10.49 -16.77
N GLN A 185 -17.37 -9.16 -16.86
CA GLN A 185 -16.61 -8.50 -17.93
C GLN A 185 -15.09 -8.43 -17.70
N LYS A 186 -14.60 -9.10 -16.64
CA LYS A 186 -13.19 -9.00 -16.23
C LYS A 186 -12.19 -9.50 -17.25
N ASP A 187 -10.98 -8.98 -17.11
CA ASP A 187 -9.80 -9.52 -17.76
C ASP A 187 -9.31 -10.70 -16.94
N LYS A 188 -9.50 -11.90 -17.47
CA LYS A 188 -9.06 -13.12 -16.79
C LYS A 188 -7.54 -13.29 -16.82
N THR A 189 -6.83 -12.45 -17.57
CA THR A 189 -5.37 -12.51 -17.70
C THR A 189 -4.64 -11.49 -16.81
N ALA A 190 -5.36 -10.59 -16.15
CA ALA A 190 -4.81 -9.69 -15.14
C ALA A 190 -4.92 -10.29 -13.73
N ASP A 191 -4.02 -9.87 -12.82
CA ASP A 191 -4.04 -10.28 -11.42
C ASP A 191 -5.18 -9.64 -10.63
N ILE A 192 -5.50 -8.38 -10.93
CA ILE A 192 -6.54 -7.57 -10.29
C ILE A 192 -7.33 -6.83 -11.36
N ASN A 193 -8.66 -6.79 -11.21
CA ASN A 193 -9.55 -6.03 -12.08
C ASN A 193 -10.17 -4.87 -11.32
N LEU A 194 -9.99 -3.66 -11.84
CA LEU A 194 -10.63 -2.44 -11.35
C LEU A 194 -11.79 -2.10 -12.27
N PHE A 195 -12.97 -1.91 -11.71
CA PHE A 195 -14.20 -1.53 -12.41
C PHE A 195 -14.65 -0.15 -11.95
N PHE A 196 -14.70 0.81 -12.87
CA PHE A 196 -15.17 2.16 -12.60
C PHE A 196 -16.62 2.28 -12.99
N VAL A 197 -17.48 2.54 -12.02
CA VAL A 197 -18.94 2.71 -12.18
C VAL A 197 -19.33 4.15 -11.82
N TRP A 198 -20.51 4.60 -12.26
CA TRP A 198 -20.94 5.99 -12.04
C TRP A 198 -21.29 6.29 -10.59
N GLU A 199 -21.82 5.29 -9.88
CA GLU A 199 -22.29 5.41 -8.49
C GLU A 199 -22.31 4.01 -7.86
N LEU A 200 -21.85 3.88 -6.63
CA LEU A 200 -21.76 2.61 -5.91
C LEU A 200 -22.40 2.73 -4.53
N ASP A 201 -23.34 1.84 -4.19
CA ASP A 201 -23.86 1.76 -2.82
C ASP A 201 -24.16 0.31 -2.45
N PHE A 202 -23.79 -0.04 -1.22
CA PHE A 202 -24.02 -1.36 -0.65
C PHE A 202 -25.09 -1.36 0.45
N ASN A 203 -25.48 -0.19 0.96
CA ASN A 203 -26.49 -0.03 1.99
C ASN A 203 -27.01 1.43 2.09
N SER A 204 -28.24 1.65 1.62
CA SER A 204 -28.95 2.95 1.48
C SER A 204 -29.05 3.94 2.65
N LYS A 205 -28.49 3.63 3.82
CA LYS A 205 -28.62 4.50 5.00
C LYS A 205 -27.53 5.55 5.07
N ALA A 206 -26.45 5.39 4.32
CA ALA A 206 -25.47 6.44 4.11
C ALA A 206 -24.74 6.17 2.80
N ASP A 207 -24.87 7.13 1.87
CA ASP A 207 -24.10 7.26 0.64
C ASP A 207 -22.61 7.46 0.97
N ASN A 208 -21.92 6.36 1.26
CA ASN A 208 -20.59 6.38 1.88
C ASN A 208 -19.63 5.34 1.29
N VAL A 209 -20.01 4.63 0.21
CA VAL A 209 -19.21 3.55 -0.34
C VAL A 209 -18.48 3.99 -1.59
N GLU A 210 -17.26 4.45 -1.39
CA GLU A 210 -16.39 4.88 -2.48
C GLU A 210 -15.78 3.72 -3.29
N GLY A 211 -15.72 2.53 -2.71
CA GLY A 211 -15.20 1.33 -3.35
C GLY A 211 -15.51 0.03 -2.59
N GLY A 212 -15.24 -1.09 -3.24
CA GLY A 212 -15.26 -2.40 -2.61
C GLY A 212 -14.48 -3.44 -3.40
N GLU A 213 -14.14 -4.53 -2.73
CA GLU A 213 -13.36 -5.65 -3.28
C GLU A 213 -13.99 -7.00 -2.96
N ILE A 214 -14.07 -7.87 -3.97
CA ILE A 214 -14.38 -9.29 -3.82
C ILE A 214 -13.54 -10.10 -4.80
N ASN A 215 -12.74 -11.04 -4.31
CA ASN A 215 -11.95 -11.98 -5.11
C ASN A 215 -11.03 -11.30 -6.15
N LYS A 216 -10.40 -10.17 -5.78
CA LYS A 216 -9.52 -9.32 -6.60
C LYS A 216 -10.22 -8.55 -7.72
N ASP A 217 -11.54 -8.57 -7.73
CA ASP A 217 -12.35 -7.71 -8.56
C ASP A 217 -12.81 -6.54 -7.67
N CYS A 218 -12.43 -5.31 -8.02
CA CYS A 218 -12.73 -4.10 -7.25
C CYS A 218 -13.70 -3.21 -8.04
N LEU A 219 -14.77 -2.73 -7.41
CA LEU A 219 -15.65 -1.70 -7.96
C LEU A 219 -15.38 -0.37 -7.27
N ILE A 220 -15.32 0.71 -8.04
CA ILE A 220 -14.96 2.06 -7.59
C ILE A 220 -15.90 3.04 -8.27
N GLU A 221 -16.45 3.99 -7.51
CA GLU A 221 -17.37 4.99 -8.06
C GLU A 221 -16.68 6.27 -8.55
N ASP A 222 -17.47 7.13 -9.19
CA ASP A 222 -17.01 8.44 -9.65
C ASP A 222 -16.97 9.49 -8.54
N ASN A 223 -17.97 9.46 -7.64
CA ASN A 223 -18.25 10.54 -6.67
C ASN A 223 -17.46 10.41 -5.37
N LEU A 224 -16.13 10.37 -5.49
CA LEU A 224 -15.25 10.20 -4.32
C LEU A 224 -15.19 11.49 -3.49
N VAL A 225 -15.57 11.39 -2.22
CA VAL A 225 -15.62 12.50 -1.27
C VAL A 225 -14.22 12.80 -0.73
N ALA A 226 -13.40 11.76 -0.51
CA ALA A 226 -12.11 11.95 0.14
C ALA A 226 -10.96 12.36 -0.78
N ASP A 227 -10.99 11.93 -2.04
CA ASP A 227 -9.95 12.21 -3.01
C ASP A 227 -10.53 12.25 -4.43
N LYS A 228 -10.56 13.44 -5.03
CA LYS A 228 -11.08 13.64 -6.38
C LYS A 228 -10.25 12.92 -7.46
N THR A 229 -8.99 12.60 -7.18
CA THR A 229 -8.17 11.79 -8.10
C THR A 229 -8.56 10.31 -8.00
N GLY A 230 -9.05 9.87 -6.85
CA GLY A 230 -9.44 8.50 -6.56
C GLY A 230 -8.32 7.52 -6.30
N VAL A 231 -7.07 7.98 -6.28
CA VAL A 231 -5.93 7.10 -6.07
C VAL A 231 -5.94 6.46 -4.70
N THR A 232 -6.41 7.17 -3.67
CA THR A 232 -6.50 6.62 -2.30
C THR A 232 -7.44 5.43 -2.25
N VAL A 233 -8.62 5.54 -2.86
CA VAL A 233 -9.63 4.47 -2.89
C VAL A 233 -9.14 3.29 -3.73
N ILE A 234 -8.60 3.56 -4.92
CA ILE A 234 -7.99 2.52 -5.76
C ILE A 234 -6.90 1.77 -4.98
N ALA A 235 -6.02 2.50 -4.30
CA ALA A 235 -4.95 1.90 -3.51
C ALA A 235 -5.49 1.11 -2.31
N HIS A 236 -6.58 1.56 -1.68
CA HIS A 236 -7.25 0.85 -0.59
C HIS A 236 -7.78 -0.52 -1.07
N GLU A 237 -8.59 -0.53 -2.13
CA GLU A 237 -9.19 -1.75 -2.66
C GLU A 237 -8.15 -2.72 -3.23
N ILE A 238 -7.07 -2.21 -3.85
CA ILE A 238 -5.95 -3.05 -4.27
C ILE A 238 -5.31 -3.76 -3.07
N GLY A 239 -5.24 -3.11 -1.91
CA GLY A 239 -4.66 -3.74 -0.73
C GLY A 239 -5.51 -4.91 -0.23
N HIS A 240 -6.84 -4.77 -0.30
CA HIS A 240 -7.77 -5.87 -0.07
C HIS A 240 -7.56 -7.01 -1.07
N ALA A 241 -7.48 -6.70 -2.37
CA ALA A 241 -7.20 -7.68 -3.43
C ALA A 241 -5.83 -8.38 -3.26
N LEU A 242 -4.87 -7.73 -2.60
CA LEU A 242 -3.56 -8.30 -2.26
C LEU A 242 -3.56 -9.10 -0.94
N GLY A 243 -4.72 -9.27 -0.30
CA GLY A 243 -4.94 -10.16 0.82
C GLY A 243 -4.90 -9.50 2.20
N VAL A 244 -5.03 -8.17 2.27
CA VAL A 244 -5.25 -7.45 3.53
C VAL A 244 -6.75 -7.54 3.85
N PRO A 245 -7.19 -8.23 4.92
CA PRO A 245 -8.62 -8.47 5.10
C PRO A 245 -9.39 -7.18 5.43
N GLY A 246 -10.67 -7.08 5.03
CA GLY A 246 -11.52 -5.94 5.42
C GLY A 246 -11.59 -5.73 6.94
N GLU A 247 -11.60 -6.82 7.73
CA GLU A 247 -11.55 -6.73 9.20
C GLU A 247 -10.22 -6.17 9.75
N SER A 248 -9.17 -6.14 8.92
CA SER A 248 -7.91 -5.44 9.22
C SER A 248 -7.95 -3.94 8.90
N HIS A 249 -9.13 -3.33 8.90
CA HIS A 249 -9.30 -1.98 9.45
C HIS A 249 -8.80 -1.95 10.91
N TYR A 250 -7.49 -2.17 11.07
CA TYR A 250 -6.76 -2.18 12.31
C TYR A 250 -6.98 -0.80 12.90
N TYR A 251 -7.60 -0.81 14.08
CA TYR A 251 -7.93 0.37 14.88
C TYR A 251 -9.04 1.23 14.29
N LYS A 252 -10.27 0.97 14.75
CA LYS A 252 -11.38 1.94 14.78
C LYS A 252 -11.02 3.31 15.41
N ASN A 253 -9.76 3.61 15.76
CA ASN A 253 -9.40 4.81 16.53
C ASN A 253 -7.98 5.40 16.42
N ARG A 254 -6.97 4.95 15.64
CA ARG A 254 -5.60 5.49 15.90
C ARG A 254 -4.62 5.84 14.77
N ASN A 255 -4.91 5.67 13.47
CA ASN A 255 -3.97 6.22 12.48
C ASN A 255 -4.63 6.57 11.15
N ALA A 256 -5.14 7.79 11.05
CA ALA A 256 -5.67 8.36 9.81
C ALA A 256 -4.63 8.38 8.67
N ALA A 257 -3.32 8.26 8.97
CA ALA A 257 -2.30 8.19 7.93
C ALA A 257 -2.19 6.82 7.24
N GLY A 258 -2.86 5.77 7.75
CA GLY A 258 -2.79 4.41 7.21
C GLY A 258 -3.65 4.20 5.96
N LEU A 259 -3.16 3.41 5.01
CA LEU A 259 -3.86 3.10 3.75
C LEU A 259 -5.17 2.34 3.98
N MET A 260 -5.19 1.43 4.95
CA MET A 260 -6.37 0.61 5.28
C MET A 260 -7.29 1.26 6.31
N PHE A 261 -7.20 2.58 6.47
CA PHE A 261 -8.09 3.32 7.37
C PHE A 261 -9.53 3.23 6.85
N HIS A 262 -10.49 3.02 7.75
CA HIS A 262 -11.87 2.66 7.41
C HIS A 262 -12.68 3.76 6.70
N GLN A 263 -12.20 5.01 6.71
CA GLN A 263 -12.80 6.09 5.95
C GLN A 263 -11.94 6.38 4.74
N ALA A 264 -12.56 6.82 3.65
CA ALA A 264 -11.89 7.18 2.42
C ALA A 264 -10.81 8.29 2.58
N THR A 265 -10.76 8.96 3.74
CA THR A 265 -9.74 9.94 4.15
C THR A 265 -8.45 9.33 4.70
N GLY A 266 -8.23 8.02 4.52
CA GLY A 266 -6.97 7.37 4.87
C GLY A 266 -5.75 7.98 4.18
N GLY A 267 -4.58 7.88 4.80
CA GLY A 267 -3.30 8.28 4.20
C GLY A 267 -2.66 7.14 3.41
N PHE A 268 -1.40 7.33 2.96
CA PHE A 268 -0.72 6.34 2.12
C PHE A 268 0.16 5.35 2.89
N ARG A 269 0.18 5.37 4.22
CA ARG A 269 1.11 4.55 5.00
C ARG A 269 0.71 3.07 5.02
N ILE A 270 1.64 2.20 4.64
CA ILE A 270 1.52 0.74 4.74
C ILE A 270 2.43 0.25 5.86
N GLY A 271 1.84 -0.16 6.99
CA GLY A 271 2.58 -0.72 8.13
C GLY A 271 3.08 -2.14 7.89
N LYS A 272 3.98 -2.62 8.77
CA LYS A 272 4.63 -3.94 8.70
C LYS A 272 3.67 -5.08 8.39
N VAL A 273 2.55 -5.15 9.12
CA VAL A 273 1.57 -6.24 9.00
C VAL A 273 1.00 -6.28 7.59
N HIS A 274 0.53 -5.15 7.07
CA HIS A 274 -0.05 -5.08 5.72
C HIS A 274 1.02 -5.26 4.65
N ALA A 275 2.20 -4.67 4.80
CA ALA A 275 3.31 -4.86 3.85
C ALA A 275 3.72 -6.33 3.71
N ASN A 276 3.71 -7.09 4.81
CA ASN A 276 3.96 -8.53 4.78
C ASN A 276 2.82 -9.34 4.16
N MET A 277 1.57 -8.88 4.28
CA MET A 277 0.43 -9.53 3.62
C MET A 277 0.42 -9.28 2.11
N ILE A 278 0.75 -8.05 1.70
CA ILE A 278 0.77 -7.60 0.31
C ILE A 278 1.87 -8.32 -0.50
N ASN A 279 3.07 -8.44 0.09
CA ASN A 279 4.22 -9.11 -0.51
C ASN A 279 4.68 -10.29 0.37
N ARG A 280 3.94 -11.40 0.24
CA ARG A 280 4.23 -12.70 0.88
C ARG A 280 5.21 -13.52 0.04
#